data_AF-A0A974PEV7-F1
#
_entry.id   AF-A0A974PEV7-F1
#
_cell.length_a   1.000
_cell.length_b   1.000
_cell.length_c   1.000
_cell.angle_alpha   90.00
_cell.angle_beta   90.00
_cell.angle_gamma   90.00
#
_symmetry.space_group_name_H-M   'P 1'
#
loop_
_entity.id
_entity.type
_entity.pdbx_description
1 polymer ?
#
loop_
_entity_poly.entity_id
_entity_poly.type
_entity_poly.pdbx_seq_one_letter_code
_entity_poly.pdbx_strand_id
1 'polypeptide(L)'
;MNTNQREHIALITGASQGIGLALARKLLSQNWQVITLNRSDFPADDMLIQDALKNGWLRAYKVKDLTDYGSLRRSLKEIKSKEQRIDILFNNAGGGLSELRYSKQGREMHYELLTVVPYIILMELKELLKNGSLKTVINTSSQVLRFTKEFSIENLEHPKTFRKMYGPYATSKLALSLWTQAVAPQLAKEGIKIRSVDPGINNTLRKGKDSGLTAWFELFMKVFSSPPTHGANLLFEGALGKHRNETGVFLLKDRVADLKFTEQVQRVLDRISDIYSREFLDGGVLHG
;
A
#
# COMPACT_ATOMS: atom_id res chain seq x y z
N MET A 1 0.34 -7.10 -36.63
CA MET A 1 0.91 -6.59 -35.36
C MET A 1 0.42 -7.49 -34.25
N ASN A 2 1.31 -8.02 -33.42
CA ASN A 2 1.02 -9.07 -32.46
C ASN A 2 0.19 -8.49 -31.29
N THR A 3 -1.12 -8.74 -31.26
CA THR A 3 -2.07 -8.15 -30.29
C THR A 3 -1.93 -8.69 -28.86
N ASN A 4 -0.98 -9.61 -28.61
CA ASN A 4 -0.76 -10.29 -27.34
C ASN A 4 0.33 -9.67 -26.45
N GLN A 5 0.95 -8.55 -26.83
CA GLN A 5 2.01 -7.96 -26.01
C GLN A 5 1.41 -7.06 -24.93
N ARG A 6 1.37 -7.55 -23.68
CA ARG A 6 1.00 -6.75 -22.50
C ARG A 6 2.12 -5.78 -22.17
N GLU A 7 1.90 -4.49 -22.44
CA GLU A 7 2.96 -3.46 -22.44
C GLU A 7 3.37 -2.96 -21.06
N HIS A 8 2.48 -3.04 -20.06
CA HIS A 8 2.71 -2.46 -18.73
C HIS A 8 2.67 -3.50 -17.61
N ILE A 9 3.47 -3.25 -16.57
CA ILE A 9 3.61 -4.10 -15.39
C ILE A 9 3.25 -3.31 -14.14
N ALA A 10 2.24 -3.77 -13.41
CA ALA A 10 1.87 -3.21 -12.10
C ALA A 10 2.26 -4.17 -10.98
N LEU A 11 2.93 -3.67 -9.93
CA LEU A 11 3.15 -4.41 -8.70
C LEU A 11 2.12 -4.01 -7.65
N ILE A 12 1.45 -4.97 -7.02
CA ILE A 12 0.44 -4.72 -5.98
C ILE A 12 0.79 -5.49 -4.71
N THR A 13 0.87 -4.80 -3.58
CA THR A 13 0.96 -5.46 -2.27
C THR A 13 -0.44 -5.77 -1.75
N GLY A 14 -0.65 -6.97 -1.18
CA GLY A 14 -1.94 -7.36 -0.61
C GLY A 14 -3.07 -7.52 -1.62
N ALA A 15 -2.80 -8.21 -2.73
CA ALA A 15 -3.70 -8.42 -3.85
C ALA A 15 -4.55 -9.70 -3.77
N SER A 16 -4.42 -10.53 -2.73
CA SER A 16 -5.16 -11.79 -2.63
C SER A 16 -6.64 -11.64 -2.22
N GLN A 17 -7.07 -10.46 -1.78
CA GLN A 17 -8.45 -10.19 -1.35
C GLN A 17 -8.81 -8.71 -1.49
N GLY A 18 -10.11 -8.40 -1.34
CA GLY A 18 -10.61 -7.02 -1.24
C GLY A 18 -10.23 -6.14 -2.42
N ILE A 19 -9.82 -4.91 -2.13
CA ILE A 19 -9.47 -3.89 -3.13
C ILE A 19 -8.31 -4.34 -4.01
N GLY A 20 -7.27 -4.95 -3.41
CA GLY A 20 -6.09 -5.40 -4.15
C GLY A 20 -6.42 -6.50 -5.17
N LEU A 21 -7.32 -7.43 -4.82
CA LEU A 21 -7.79 -8.46 -5.75
C LEU A 21 -8.61 -7.85 -6.89
N ALA A 22 -9.52 -6.94 -6.56
CA ALA A 22 -10.31 -6.24 -7.57
C ALA A 22 -9.42 -5.40 -8.51
N LEU A 23 -8.36 -4.78 -7.98
CA LEU A 23 -7.37 -4.04 -8.76
C LEU A 23 -6.55 -4.96 -9.67
N ALA A 24 -6.10 -6.12 -9.17
CA ALA A 24 -5.41 -7.12 -9.97
C ALA A 24 -6.28 -7.59 -11.15
N ARG A 25 -7.56 -7.93 -10.89
CA ARG A 25 -8.52 -8.30 -11.94
C ARG A 25 -8.70 -7.19 -12.97
N LYS A 26 -8.86 -5.94 -12.52
CA LYS A 26 -9.02 -4.77 -13.40
C LYS A 26 -7.80 -4.60 -14.32
N LEU A 27 -6.59 -4.60 -13.77
CA LEU A 27 -5.35 -4.47 -14.54
C LEU A 27 -5.20 -5.62 -15.55
N LEU A 28 -5.45 -6.86 -15.14
CA LEU A 28 -5.42 -8.01 -16.04
C LEU A 28 -6.42 -7.88 -17.19
N SER A 29 -7.63 -7.38 -16.92
CA SER A 29 -8.65 -7.14 -17.95
C SER A 29 -8.29 -6.00 -18.91
N GLN A 30 -7.40 -5.09 -18.50
CA GLN A 30 -6.91 -3.98 -19.32
C GLN A 30 -5.55 -4.28 -19.98
N ASN A 31 -5.24 -5.57 -20.16
CA ASN A 31 -4.02 -6.04 -20.83
C ASN A 31 -2.70 -5.67 -20.11
N TRP A 32 -2.73 -5.54 -18.78
CA TRP A 32 -1.52 -5.37 -17.96
C TRP A 32 -0.97 -6.71 -17.47
N GLN A 33 0.33 -6.78 -17.24
CA GLN A 33 0.90 -7.82 -16.38
C GLN A 33 0.85 -7.36 -14.93
N VAL A 34 0.68 -8.30 -14.00
CA VAL A 34 0.55 -8.02 -12.58
C VAL A 34 1.60 -8.81 -11.79
N ILE A 35 2.42 -8.11 -11.03
CA ILE A 35 3.25 -8.71 -9.99
C ILE A 35 2.54 -8.51 -8.66
N THR A 36 2.52 -9.51 -7.80
CA THR A 36 1.91 -9.36 -6.46
C THR A 36 2.83 -9.80 -5.36
N LEU A 37 2.75 -9.11 -4.22
CA LEU A 37 3.44 -9.48 -2.99
C LEU A 37 2.38 -9.75 -1.91
N ASN A 38 2.15 -11.04 -1.64
CA ASN A 38 1.01 -11.50 -0.85
C ASN A 38 1.43 -12.46 0.26
N ARG A 39 0.66 -12.45 1.36
CA ARG A 39 0.75 -13.49 2.39
C ARG A 39 -0.04 -14.74 2.00
N SER A 40 -1.31 -14.55 1.67
CA SER A 40 -2.22 -15.62 1.32
C SER A 40 -2.19 -15.93 -0.17
N ASP A 41 -2.63 -17.12 -0.56
CA ASP A 41 -2.88 -17.47 -1.97
C ASP A 41 -4.09 -16.71 -2.52
N PHE A 42 -4.18 -16.69 -3.83
CA PHE A 42 -5.39 -16.22 -4.51
C PHE A 42 -6.52 -17.23 -4.38
N PRO A 43 -7.80 -16.79 -4.47
CA PRO A 43 -8.93 -17.70 -4.48
C PRO A 43 -8.84 -18.70 -5.65
N ALA A 44 -9.01 -19.98 -5.37
CA ALA A 44 -8.90 -21.05 -6.37
C ALA A 44 -10.04 -21.04 -7.39
N ASP A 45 -11.18 -20.44 -7.03
CA ASP A 45 -12.39 -20.27 -7.84
C ASP A 45 -12.34 -19.04 -8.77
N ASP A 46 -11.32 -18.19 -8.64
CA ASP A 46 -11.13 -17.02 -9.48
C ASP A 46 -10.41 -17.36 -10.80
N MET A 47 -11.19 -17.84 -11.78
CA MET A 47 -10.65 -18.30 -13.08
C MET A 47 -9.76 -17.28 -13.78
N LEU A 48 -10.10 -15.98 -13.74
CA LEU A 48 -9.29 -14.94 -14.37
C LEU A 48 -7.88 -14.88 -13.76
N ILE A 49 -7.79 -14.98 -12.42
CA ILE A 49 -6.51 -14.98 -11.72
C ILE A 49 -5.76 -16.29 -11.96
N GLN A 50 -6.44 -17.43 -11.90
CA GLN A 50 -5.82 -18.73 -12.12
C GLN A 50 -5.25 -18.86 -13.54
N ASP A 51 -5.96 -18.37 -14.55
CA ASP A 51 -5.48 -18.36 -15.94
C ASP A 51 -4.33 -17.36 -16.14
N ALA A 52 -4.39 -16.19 -15.51
CA ALA A 52 -3.28 -15.23 -15.54
C ALA A 52 -2.02 -15.77 -14.86
N LEU A 53 -2.15 -16.55 -13.77
CA LEU A 53 -1.05 -17.25 -13.13
C LEU A 53 -0.43 -18.29 -14.08
N LYS A 54 -1.26 -19.15 -14.70
CA LYS A 54 -0.79 -20.19 -15.64
C LYS A 54 -0.07 -19.60 -16.85
N ASN A 55 -0.55 -18.49 -17.39
CA ASN A 55 0.01 -17.85 -18.58
C ASN A 55 1.14 -16.85 -18.27
N GLY A 56 1.53 -16.71 -16.99
CA GLY A 56 2.61 -15.82 -16.56
C GLY A 56 2.27 -14.32 -16.58
N TRP A 57 1.02 -13.96 -16.89
CA TRP A 57 0.52 -12.58 -16.84
C TRP A 57 0.34 -12.08 -15.42
N LEU A 58 0.14 -12.98 -14.46
CA LEU A 58 0.24 -12.70 -13.04
C LEU A 58 1.40 -13.50 -12.43
N ARG A 59 2.31 -12.81 -11.74
CA ARG A 59 3.42 -13.43 -11.00
C ARG A 59 3.26 -13.13 -9.52
N ALA A 60 3.06 -14.17 -8.73
CA ALA A 60 2.78 -14.04 -7.30
C ALA A 60 4.02 -14.38 -6.46
N TYR A 61 4.49 -13.39 -5.71
CA TYR A 61 5.55 -13.53 -4.72
C TYR A 61 4.95 -13.62 -3.32
N LYS A 62 5.58 -14.44 -2.49
CA LYS A 62 5.10 -14.73 -1.13
C LYS A 62 5.90 -13.99 -0.09
N VAL A 63 5.20 -13.38 0.86
CA VAL A 63 5.79 -12.81 2.07
C VAL A 63 5.02 -13.32 3.28
N LYS A 64 5.70 -13.88 4.28
CA LYS A 64 5.05 -14.38 5.48
C LYS A 64 4.36 -13.25 6.26
N ASP A 65 5.09 -12.16 6.45
CA ASP A 65 4.62 -10.94 7.09
C ASP A 65 5.42 -9.76 6.53
N LEU A 66 4.74 -8.69 6.13
CA LEU A 66 5.39 -7.48 5.62
C LEU A 66 6.13 -6.71 6.73
N THR A 67 5.72 -6.89 7.99
CA THR A 67 6.37 -6.25 9.16
C THR A 67 7.56 -7.06 9.69
N ASP A 68 7.79 -8.26 9.15
CA ASP A 68 9.01 -9.04 9.40
C ASP A 68 10.06 -8.70 8.35
N TYR A 69 11.06 -7.90 8.73
CA TYR A 69 12.09 -7.43 7.82
C TYR A 69 12.89 -8.55 7.16
N GLY A 70 13.10 -9.67 7.85
CA GLY A 70 13.77 -10.84 7.25
C GLY A 70 12.92 -11.46 6.14
N SER A 71 11.62 -11.64 6.38
CA SER A 71 10.67 -12.11 5.36
C SER A 71 10.56 -11.12 4.20
N LEU A 72 10.42 -9.83 4.49
CA LEU A 72 10.28 -8.79 3.48
C LEU A 72 11.53 -8.72 2.59
N ARG A 73 12.73 -8.70 3.19
CA ARG A 73 14.01 -8.65 2.45
C ARG A 73 14.17 -9.84 1.49
N ARG A 74 13.87 -11.06 1.94
CA ARG A 74 13.91 -12.25 1.06
C ARG A 74 12.97 -12.12 -0.13
N SER A 75 11.74 -11.67 0.12
CA SER A 75 10.71 -11.53 -0.92
C SER A 75 11.08 -10.43 -1.94
N LEU A 76 11.61 -9.30 -1.45
CA LEU A 76 12.07 -8.19 -2.31
C LEU A 76 13.32 -8.57 -3.11
N LYS A 77 14.25 -9.34 -2.52
CA LYS A 77 15.40 -9.90 -3.26
C LYS A 77 14.94 -10.81 -4.40
N GLU A 78 13.94 -11.66 -4.15
CA GLU A 78 13.37 -12.53 -5.17
C GLU A 78 12.75 -11.73 -6.32
N ILE A 79 11.92 -10.73 -6.01
CA ILE A 79 11.33 -9.81 -7.00
C ILE A 79 12.42 -9.15 -7.84
N LYS A 80 13.44 -8.57 -7.21
CA LYS A 80 14.57 -7.91 -7.89
C LYS A 80 15.37 -8.86 -8.79
N SER A 81 15.43 -10.14 -8.46
CA SER A 81 16.18 -11.13 -9.25
C SER A 81 15.42 -11.62 -10.49
N LYS A 82 14.08 -11.52 -10.49
CA LYS A 82 13.22 -12.12 -11.52
C LYS A 82 12.52 -11.08 -12.40
N GLU A 83 12.25 -9.90 -11.87
CA GLU A 83 11.55 -8.83 -12.58
C GLU A 83 12.54 -7.78 -13.06
N GLN A 84 12.31 -7.24 -14.27
CA GLN A 84 13.23 -6.28 -14.90
C GLN A 84 12.76 -4.83 -14.79
N ARG A 85 11.44 -4.62 -14.62
CA ARG A 85 10.82 -3.29 -14.53
C ARG A 85 9.46 -3.35 -13.84
N ILE A 86 9.04 -2.21 -13.30
CA ILE A 86 7.70 -1.96 -12.78
C ILE A 86 7.25 -0.61 -13.30
N ASP A 87 6.08 -0.54 -13.94
CA ASP A 87 5.51 0.73 -14.41
C ASP A 87 4.76 1.44 -13.28
N ILE A 88 4.00 0.68 -12.48
CA ILE A 88 3.25 1.21 -11.34
C ILE A 88 3.41 0.33 -10.10
N LEU A 89 3.79 0.92 -8.98
CA LEU A 89 3.77 0.29 -7.65
C LEU A 89 2.53 0.74 -6.89
N PHE A 90 1.68 -0.22 -6.50
CA PHE A 90 0.54 -0.02 -5.61
C PHE A 90 0.85 -0.58 -4.21
N ASN A 91 1.21 0.32 -3.29
CA ASN A 91 1.29 0.04 -1.87
C ASN A 91 -0.14 -0.03 -1.30
N ASN A 92 -0.76 -1.21 -1.43
CA ASN A 92 -2.15 -1.46 -1.07
C ASN A 92 -2.32 -2.35 0.18
N ALA A 93 -1.32 -3.15 0.53
CA ALA A 93 -1.39 -4.00 1.71
C ALA A 93 -1.69 -3.17 2.97
N GLY A 94 -2.65 -3.65 3.77
CA GLY A 94 -3.06 -2.97 4.98
C GLY A 94 -4.35 -3.53 5.57
N GLY A 95 -4.85 -2.82 6.58
CA GLY A 95 -6.09 -3.12 7.28
C GLY A 95 -6.10 -2.45 8.65
N GLY A 96 -7.29 -2.24 9.20
CA GLY A 96 -7.44 -1.80 10.59
C GLY A 96 -7.39 -2.98 11.55
N LEU A 97 -6.70 -2.81 12.67
CA LEU A 97 -6.75 -3.71 13.82
C LEU A 97 -7.84 -3.27 14.78
N SER A 98 -8.32 -4.21 15.60
CA SER A 98 -9.32 -3.98 16.64
C SER A 98 -8.73 -3.56 17.97
N GLU A 99 -7.41 -3.67 18.14
CA GLU A 99 -6.69 -3.42 19.38
C GLU A 99 -5.25 -2.93 19.08
N LEU A 100 -4.62 -2.35 20.10
CA LEU A 100 -3.23 -1.90 20.04
C LEU A 100 -2.30 -3.12 19.96
N ARG A 101 -1.41 -3.13 18.97
CA ARG A 101 -0.37 -4.15 18.80
C ARG A 101 0.92 -3.48 18.37
N TYR A 102 2.04 -4.14 18.67
CA TYR A 102 3.38 -3.67 18.32
C TYR A 102 4.07 -4.67 17.39
N SER A 103 4.86 -4.15 16.46
CA SER A 103 5.71 -4.93 15.57
C SER A 103 6.91 -5.49 16.33
N LYS A 104 7.70 -6.35 15.68
CA LYS A 104 8.95 -6.88 16.26
C LYS A 104 9.98 -5.78 16.52
N GLN A 105 9.85 -4.65 15.83
CA GLN A 105 10.68 -3.46 15.98
C GLN A 105 10.17 -2.54 17.11
N GLY A 106 9.14 -2.95 17.84
CA GLY A 106 8.61 -2.22 18.99
C GLY A 106 7.71 -1.03 18.64
N ARG A 107 7.36 -0.84 17.36
CA ARG A 107 6.49 0.26 16.91
C ARG A 107 5.04 -0.18 16.77
N GLU A 108 4.12 0.76 16.92
CA GLU A 108 2.70 0.52 16.68
C GLU A 108 2.47 -0.11 15.29
N MET A 109 1.64 -1.15 15.27
CA MET A 109 1.51 -2.05 14.12
C MET A 109 0.94 -1.37 12.86
N HIS A 110 0.02 -0.41 12.98
CA HIS A 110 -0.44 0.36 11.83
C HIS A 110 0.65 1.30 11.32
N TYR A 111 1.43 1.94 12.19
CA TYR A 111 2.55 2.78 11.76
C TYR A 111 3.58 1.94 10.99
N GLU A 112 3.96 0.79 11.53
CA GLU A 112 4.87 -0.14 10.86
C GLU A 112 4.32 -0.58 9.50
N LEU A 113 3.11 -1.14 9.46
CA LEU A 113 2.55 -1.77 8.26
C LEU A 113 2.12 -0.76 7.19
N LEU A 114 1.53 0.38 7.60
CA LEU A 114 0.88 1.32 6.69
C LEU A 114 1.75 2.52 6.34
N THR A 115 2.81 2.80 7.10
CA THR A 115 3.67 3.98 6.88
C THR A 115 5.10 3.57 6.57
N VAL A 116 5.73 2.76 7.42
CA VAL A 116 7.14 2.38 7.30
C VAL A 116 7.37 1.38 6.15
N VAL A 117 6.64 0.27 6.15
CA VAL A 117 6.77 -0.80 5.13
C VAL A 117 6.58 -0.27 3.69
N PRO A 118 5.59 0.57 3.36
CA PRO A 118 5.45 1.15 2.03
C PRO A 118 6.67 1.96 1.56
N TYR A 119 7.34 2.66 2.48
CA TYR A 119 8.58 3.38 2.18
C TYR A 119 9.72 2.40 1.89
N ILE A 120 9.89 1.34 2.70
CA ILE A 120 10.89 0.29 2.46
C ILE A 120 10.69 -0.34 1.08
N ILE A 121 9.46 -0.73 0.73
CA ILE A 121 9.15 -1.35 -0.57
C ILE A 121 9.46 -0.39 -1.72
N LEU A 122 9.12 0.90 -1.57
CA LEU A 122 9.47 1.92 -2.56
C LEU A 122 10.98 2.02 -2.77
N MET A 123 11.75 2.14 -1.69
CA MET A 123 13.21 2.30 -1.78
C MET A 123 13.88 1.06 -2.38
N GLU A 124 13.44 -0.13 -1.98
CA GLU A 124 13.98 -1.40 -2.49
C GLU A 124 13.63 -1.66 -3.95
N LEU A 125 12.47 -1.20 -4.43
CA LEU A 125 12.03 -1.43 -5.81
C LEU A 125 12.25 -0.21 -6.73
N LYS A 126 12.93 0.84 -6.24
CA LYS A 126 13.10 2.10 -6.96
C LYS A 126 13.79 1.93 -8.31
N GLU A 127 14.81 1.08 -8.40
CA GLU A 127 15.52 0.82 -9.67
C GLU A 127 14.62 0.10 -10.69
N LEU A 128 13.77 -0.84 -10.26
CA LEU A 128 12.78 -1.45 -11.16
C LEU A 128 11.75 -0.42 -11.64
N LEU A 129 11.34 0.52 -10.77
CA LEU A 129 10.46 1.62 -11.14
C LEU A 129 11.11 2.53 -12.19
N LYS A 130 12.40 2.83 -12.06
CA LYS A 130 13.15 3.66 -13.03
C LYS A 130 13.24 3.01 -14.42
N ASN A 131 13.20 1.68 -14.49
CA ASN A 131 13.14 0.93 -15.74
C ASN A 131 11.73 0.87 -16.36
N GLY A 132 10.68 1.26 -15.61
CA GLY A 132 9.32 1.38 -16.13
C GLY A 132 9.11 2.65 -16.96
N SER A 133 8.11 2.64 -17.84
CA SER A 133 7.76 3.81 -18.66
C SER A 133 6.90 4.81 -17.89
N LEU A 134 6.07 4.36 -16.94
CA LEU A 134 5.15 5.23 -16.19
C LEU A 134 5.72 5.76 -14.87
N LYS A 135 6.67 5.03 -14.25
CA LYS A 135 7.42 5.45 -13.05
C LYS A 135 6.52 5.98 -11.93
N THR A 136 5.48 5.23 -11.59
CA THR A 136 4.39 5.74 -10.76
C THR A 136 4.21 4.92 -9.48
N VAL A 137 3.95 5.60 -8.37
CA VAL A 137 3.70 4.98 -7.06
C VAL A 137 2.36 5.47 -6.52
N ILE A 138 1.53 4.54 -6.08
CA ILE A 138 0.25 4.78 -5.42
C ILE A 138 0.29 4.19 -4.01
N ASN A 139 0.20 5.07 -3.02
CA ASN A 139 0.00 4.71 -1.63
C ASN A 139 -1.49 4.70 -1.31
N THR A 140 -2.01 3.56 -0.83
CA THR A 140 -3.41 3.46 -0.42
C THR A 140 -3.58 4.14 0.94
N SER A 141 -4.14 5.35 0.96
CA SER A 141 -4.40 6.14 2.16
C SER A 141 -5.86 6.02 2.58
N SER A 142 -6.37 6.94 3.40
CA SER A 142 -7.80 7.02 3.67
C SER A 142 -8.24 8.39 4.18
N GLN A 143 -9.48 8.79 3.87
CA GLN A 143 -10.13 9.98 4.41
C GLN A 143 -10.15 10.03 5.95
N VAL A 144 -9.97 8.89 6.63
CA VAL A 144 -9.87 8.85 8.10
C VAL A 144 -8.72 9.68 8.65
N LEU A 145 -7.67 9.94 7.84
CA LEU A 145 -6.54 10.78 8.23
C LEU A 145 -6.98 12.17 8.70
N ARG A 146 -8.13 12.67 8.21
CA ARG A 146 -8.68 13.99 8.54
C ARG A 146 -9.17 14.07 9.99
N PHE A 147 -9.44 12.94 10.63
CA PHE A 147 -9.86 12.85 12.04
C PHE A 147 -8.69 12.89 13.03
N THR A 148 -7.44 12.92 12.54
CA THR A 148 -6.27 13.14 13.40
C THR A 148 -6.35 14.53 14.02
N LYS A 149 -6.32 14.59 15.36
CA LYS A 149 -6.39 15.83 16.13
C LYS A 149 -5.03 16.31 16.64
N GLU A 150 -4.13 15.38 16.88
CA GLU A 150 -2.78 15.62 17.38
C GLU A 150 -1.82 14.70 16.64
N PHE A 151 -0.61 15.18 16.37
CA PHE A 151 0.40 14.44 15.61
C PHE A 151 1.79 14.65 16.20
N SER A 152 2.46 13.56 16.53
CA SER A 152 3.89 13.53 16.85
C SER A 152 4.46 12.17 16.44
N ILE A 153 5.76 12.11 16.20
CA ILE A 153 6.45 10.83 15.91
C ILE A 153 6.33 9.86 17.10
N GLU A 154 6.44 10.37 18.33
CA GLU A 154 6.27 9.58 19.55
C GLU A 154 4.89 8.93 19.62
N ASN A 155 3.82 9.68 19.35
CA ASN A 155 2.46 9.14 19.34
C ASN A 155 2.19 8.19 18.16
N LEU A 156 2.94 8.32 17.04
CA LEU A 156 2.89 7.38 15.93
C LEU A 156 3.50 6.02 16.33
N GLU A 157 4.66 6.04 16.98
CA GLU A 157 5.38 4.83 17.37
C GLU A 157 4.76 4.17 18.60
N HIS A 158 4.32 4.98 19.57
CA HIS A 158 3.82 4.56 20.86
C HIS A 158 2.60 5.41 21.27
N PRO A 159 1.41 5.16 20.70
CA PRO A 159 0.22 5.93 21.04
C PRO A 159 -0.20 5.68 22.50
N LYS A 160 -0.61 6.75 23.18
CA LYS A 160 -1.10 6.69 24.57
C LYS A 160 -2.48 6.03 24.70
N THR A 161 -3.29 6.11 23.66
CA THR A 161 -4.66 5.57 23.64
C THR A 161 -4.98 4.91 22.31
N PHE A 162 -5.89 3.93 22.33
CA PHE A 162 -6.34 3.23 21.14
C PHE A 162 -7.83 3.46 20.90
N ARG A 163 -8.20 3.81 19.66
CA ARG A 163 -9.59 3.90 19.21
C ARG A 163 -9.72 3.20 17.87
N LYS A 164 -10.50 2.11 17.80
CA LYS A 164 -10.68 1.30 16.59
C LYS A 164 -11.05 2.16 15.37
N MET A 165 -10.39 1.92 14.22
CA MET A 165 -10.54 2.65 12.94
C MET A 165 -10.23 4.15 12.96
N TYR A 166 -9.96 4.71 14.14
CA TYR A 166 -9.49 6.07 14.39
C TYR A 166 -8.14 5.97 15.13
N GLY A 167 -7.69 7.05 15.78
CA GLY A 167 -6.46 7.01 16.57
C GLY A 167 -5.26 6.54 15.73
N PRO A 168 -4.52 5.49 16.15
CA PRO A 168 -3.31 5.04 15.46
C PRO A 168 -3.51 4.80 13.96
N TYR A 169 -4.60 4.13 13.54
CA TYR A 169 -4.87 3.90 12.12
C TYR A 169 -4.98 5.21 11.32
N ALA A 170 -5.71 6.20 11.84
CA ALA A 170 -5.86 7.50 11.20
C ALA A 170 -4.53 8.26 11.15
N THR A 171 -3.78 8.26 12.26
CA THR A 171 -2.47 8.91 12.36
C THR A 171 -1.45 8.27 11.41
N SER A 172 -1.43 6.94 11.27
CA SER A 172 -0.56 6.24 10.30
C SER A 172 -0.93 6.53 8.85
N LYS A 173 -2.23 6.62 8.51
CA LYS A 173 -2.67 7.04 7.17
C LYS A 173 -2.32 8.50 6.88
N LEU A 174 -2.38 9.38 7.89
CA LEU A 174 -1.88 10.74 7.75
C LEU A 174 -0.36 10.73 7.51
N ALA A 175 0.41 10.01 8.32
CA ALA A 175 1.86 9.92 8.18
C ALA A 175 2.28 9.38 6.80
N LEU A 176 1.56 8.38 6.26
CA LEU A 176 1.74 7.87 4.90
C LEU A 176 1.58 8.98 3.85
N SER A 177 0.53 9.79 3.96
CA SER A 177 0.29 10.92 3.05
C SER A 177 1.29 12.06 3.25
N LEU A 178 1.75 12.31 4.48
CA LEU A 178 2.76 13.34 4.77
C LEU A 178 4.12 13.00 4.16
N TRP A 179 4.62 11.77 4.33
CA TRP A 179 5.90 11.40 3.70
C TRP A 179 5.76 11.28 2.18
N THR A 180 4.58 10.91 1.67
CA THR A 180 4.28 10.96 0.23
C THR A 180 4.51 12.37 -0.33
N GLN A 181 4.03 13.41 0.37
CA GLN A 181 4.26 14.80 0.01
C GLN A 181 5.74 15.18 0.13
N ALA A 182 6.41 14.80 1.23
CA ALA A 182 7.79 15.14 1.51
C ALA A 182 8.79 14.57 0.48
N VAL A 183 8.60 13.31 0.07
CA VAL A 183 9.56 12.59 -0.79
C VAL A 183 9.38 12.93 -2.27
N ALA A 184 8.20 13.44 -2.67
CA ALA A 184 7.85 13.69 -4.06
C ALA A 184 8.86 14.57 -4.82
N PRO A 185 9.37 15.70 -4.28
CA PRO A 185 10.38 16.49 -4.97
C PRO A 185 11.69 15.74 -5.25
N GLN A 186 12.08 14.81 -4.36
CA GLN A 186 13.28 13.99 -4.54
C GLN A 186 13.06 12.95 -5.64
N LEU A 187 11.93 12.24 -5.59
CA LEU A 187 11.55 11.25 -6.61
C LEU A 187 11.32 11.87 -7.99
N ALA A 188 10.80 13.10 -8.06
CA ALA A 188 10.59 13.81 -9.31
C ALA A 188 11.91 14.04 -10.08
N LYS A 189 13.04 14.23 -9.38
CA LYS A 189 14.38 14.30 -10.00
C LYS A 189 14.79 13.00 -10.68
N GLU A 190 14.22 11.88 -10.25
CA GLU A 190 14.40 10.54 -10.83
C GLU A 190 13.27 10.19 -11.83
N GLY A 191 12.36 11.12 -12.11
CA GLY A 191 11.20 10.93 -12.98
C GLY A 191 10.09 10.08 -12.37
N ILE A 192 10.14 9.79 -11.07
CA ILE A 192 9.13 9.02 -10.35
C ILE A 192 8.06 9.94 -9.79
N LYS A 193 6.79 9.60 -10.01
CA LYS A 193 5.63 10.30 -9.44
C LYS A 193 5.02 9.45 -8.34
N ILE A 194 4.69 10.08 -7.21
CA ILE A 194 4.08 9.41 -6.06
C ILE A 194 2.84 10.16 -5.60
N ARG A 195 1.75 9.44 -5.32
CA ARG A 195 0.54 10.03 -4.72
C ARG A 195 -0.03 9.09 -3.68
N SER A 196 -0.83 9.65 -2.78
CA SER A 196 -1.63 8.88 -1.85
C SER A 196 -3.11 8.99 -2.22
N VAL A 197 -3.86 7.89 -2.16
CA VAL A 197 -5.24 7.82 -2.67
C VAL A 197 -6.15 7.18 -1.64
N ASP A 198 -7.26 7.83 -1.30
CA ASP A 198 -8.35 7.18 -0.56
C ASP A 198 -9.17 6.29 -1.52
N PRO A 199 -9.25 4.98 -1.28
CA PRO A 199 -10.01 4.07 -2.13
C PRO A 199 -11.51 4.05 -1.77
N GLY A 200 -12.03 5.03 -1.03
CA GLY A 200 -13.39 5.03 -0.50
C GLY A 200 -13.61 4.07 0.68
N ILE A 201 -14.79 4.20 1.30
CA ILE A 201 -15.22 3.34 2.41
C ILE A 201 -15.54 1.95 1.85
N ASN A 202 -14.70 0.97 2.17
CA ASN A 202 -14.80 -0.39 1.63
C ASN A 202 -15.10 -1.41 2.72
N ASN A 203 -15.93 -2.40 2.37
CA ASN A 203 -16.24 -3.55 3.21
C ASN A 203 -15.08 -4.56 3.20
N THR A 204 -13.92 -4.18 3.73
CA THR A 204 -12.87 -5.16 4.03
C THR A 204 -13.16 -5.82 5.37
N LEU A 205 -14.32 -6.46 5.49
CA LEU A 205 -14.63 -7.35 6.60
C LEU A 205 -13.62 -8.50 6.56
N ARG A 206 -12.63 -8.45 7.45
CA ARG A 206 -11.85 -9.64 7.83
C ARG A 206 -12.84 -10.59 8.51
N LYS A 207 -13.12 -11.73 7.88
CA LYS A 207 -13.68 -12.90 8.59
C LYS A 207 -12.64 -13.34 9.62
N GLY A 208 -12.75 -12.84 10.84
CA GLY A 208 -12.01 -13.28 12.02
C GLY A 208 -12.97 -13.33 13.19
N LYS A 209 -12.91 -14.41 13.98
CA LYS A 209 -13.90 -14.78 15.02
C LYS A 209 -14.03 -13.79 16.20
N ASP A 210 -13.40 -12.62 16.16
CA ASP A 210 -13.36 -11.64 17.26
C ASP A 210 -13.84 -10.23 16.84
N SER A 211 -14.74 -10.11 15.85
CA SER A 211 -15.52 -8.88 15.69
C SER A 211 -16.65 -8.89 16.72
N GLY A 212 -16.44 -8.28 17.89
CA GLY A 212 -17.50 -8.00 18.88
C GLY A 212 -18.58 -7.01 18.36
N LEU A 213 -19.00 -7.14 17.11
CA LEU A 213 -20.04 -6.38 16.44
C LEU A 213 -21.25 -7.32 16.28
N THR A 214 -22.40 -6.87 16.76
CA THR A 214 -23.67 -7.58 16.62
C THR A 214 -23.99 -7.81 15.13
N ALA A 215 -24.49 -9.01 14.79
CA ALA A 215 -24.73 -9.46 13.42
C ALA A 215 -25.54 -8.47 12.54
N TRP A 216 -26.39 -7.65 13.15
CA TRP A 216 -27.15 -6.58 12.49
C TRP A 216 -26.26 -5.42 11.98
N PHE A 217 -25.16 -5.13 12.66
CA PHE A 217 -24.20 -4.10 12.25
C PHE A 217 -23.31 -4.57 11.09
N GLU A 218 -23.00 -5.86 11.02
CA GLU A 218 -22.34 -6.47 9.86
C GLU A 218 -23.24 -6.44 8.61
N LEU A 219 -24.55 -6.66 8.78
CA LEU A 219 -25.54 -6.53 7.71
C LEU A 219 -25.69 -5.06 7.26
N PHE A 220 -25.71 -4.12 8.20
CA PHE A 220 -25.77 -2.67 7.92
C PHE A 220 -24.54 -2.17 7.15
N MET A 221 -23.33 -2.59 7.55
CA MET A 221 -22.09 -2.27 6.84
C MET A 221 -22.05 -2.88 5.43
N LYS A 222 -22.72 -4.01 5.20
CA LYS A 222 -22.87 -4.63 3.86
C LYS A 222 -23.79 -3.85 2.92
N VAL A 223 -24.75 -3.08 3.45
CA VAL A 223 -25.72 -2.29 2.68
C VAL A 223 -25.19 -0.89 2.34
N PHE A 224 -24.30 -0.30 3.16
CA PHE A 224 -23.77 1.06 2.95
C PHE A 224 -22.31 1.14 2.44
N SER A 225 -21.64 0.00 2.24
CA SER A 225 -20.26 -0.06 1.75
C SER A 225 -20.17 -0.16 0.23
N SER A 226 -19.27 0.60 -0.39
CA SER A 226 -18.98 0.43 -1.82
C SER A 226 -18.30 -0.93 -2.09
N PRO A 227 -18.59 -1.58 -3.23
CA PRO A 227 -17.91 -2.81 -3.62
C PRO A 227 -16.38 -2.59 -3.73
N PRO A 228 -15.54 -3.62 -3.47
CA PRO A 228 -14.09 -3.51 -3.64
C PRO A 228 -13.63 -3.04 -5.03
N THR A 229 -14.47 -3.26 -6.06
CA THR A 229 -14.25 -2.77 -7.43
C THR A 229 -14.26 -1.24 -7.52
N HIS A 230 -15.05 -0.55 -6.69
CA HIS A 230 -15.05 0.92 -6.63
C HIS A 230 -13.70 1.43 -6.12
N GLY A 231 -13.20 0.89 -5.00
CA GLY A 231 -11.88 1.25 -4.49
C GLY A 231 -10.74 0.91 -5.45
N ALA A 232 -10.83 -0.24 -6.11
CA ALA A 232 -9.88 -0.60 -7.16
C ALA A 232 -9.90 0.40 -8.32
N ASN A 233 -11.08 0.89 -8.71
CA ASN A 233 -11.20 1.91 -9.73
C ASN A 233 -10.58 3.24 -9.28
N LEU A 234 -10.79 3.67 -8.03
CA LEU A 234 -10.17 4.89 -7.49
C LEU A 234 -8.64 4.79 -7.45
N LEU A 235 -8.07 3.64 -7.08
CA LEU A 235 -6.62 3.44 -7.14
C LEU A 235 -6.10 3.47 -8.58
N PHE A 236 -6.81 2.82 -9.51
CA PHE A 236 -6.47 2.82 -10.93
C PHE A 236 -6.55 4.22 -11.56
N GLU A 237 -7.63 4.97 -11.31
CA GLU A 237 -7.79 6.36 -11.76
C GLU A 237 -6.80 7.29 -11.09
N GLY A 238 -6.53 7.06 -9.80
CA GLY A 238 -5.44 7.71 -9.09
C GLY A 238 -4.12 7.47 -9.81
N ALA A 239 -3.92 6.30 -10.41
CA ALA A 239 -2.71 5.94 -11.14
C ALA A 239 -2.60 6.64 -12.51
N LEU A 240 -3.64 6.49 -13.34
CA LEU A 240 -3.63 6.73 -14.79
C LEU A 240 -4.59 7.83 -15.27
N GLY A 241 -5.51 8.26 -14.41
CA GLY A 241 -6.59 9.19 -14.73
C GLY A 241 -6.15 10.66 -14.77
N LYS A 242 -7.06 11.54 -14.37
CA LYS A 242 -6.89 13.01 -14.44
C LYS A 242 -5.62 13.51 -13.73
N HIS A 243 -5.28 12.93 -12.59
CA HIS A 243 -4.16 13.35 -11.74
C HIS A 243 -2.85 12.58 -12.05
N ARG A 244 -2.72 11.99 -13.25
CA ARG A 244 -1.52 11.21 -13.66
C ARG A 244 -0.20 11.98 -13.67
N ASN A 245 -0.27 13.31 -13.74
CA ASN A 245 0.90 14.19 -13.80
C ASN A 245 1.19 14.89 -12.46
N GLU A 246 0.33 14.69 -11.45
CA GLU A 246 0.56 15.24 -10.12
C GLU A 246 1.45 14.31 -9.30
N THR A 247 2.19 14.90 -8.35
CA THR A 247 3.07 14.18 -7.42
C THR A 247 3.02 14.85 -6.06
N GLY A 248 3.17 14.07 -4.99
CA GLY A 248 3.12 14.54 -3.60
C GLY A 248 1.72 14.89 -3.09
N VAL A 249 0.66 14.58 -3.85
CA VAL A 249 -0.72 14.92 -3.48
C VAL A 249 -1.46 13.78 -2.77
N PHE A 250 -2.46 14.15 -1.98
CA PHE A 250 -3.49 13.23 -1.47
C PHE A 250 -4.77 13.37 -2.29
N LEU A 251 -5.19 12.28 -2.91
CA LEU A 251 -6.41 12.21 -3.71
C LEU A 251 -7.56 11.66 -2.87
N LEU A 252 -8.62 12.46 -2.76
CA LEU A 252 -9.89 12.07 -2.16
C LEU A 252 -10.96 12.12 -3.24
N LYS A 253 -11.43 10.94 -3.65
CA LYS A 253 -12.25 10.77 -4.86
C LYS A 253 -11.50 11.29 -6.10
N ASP A 254 -12.02 12.31 -6.76
CA ASP A 254 -11.51 12.91 -8.00
C ASP A 254 -10.84 14.28 -7.76
N ARG A 255 -10.39 14.56 -6.53
CA ARG A 255 -9.81 15.86 -6.15
C ARG A 255 -8.56 15.69 -5.31
N VAL A 256 -7.66 16.67 -5.45
CA VAL A 256 -6.57 16.92 -4.50
C VAL A 256 -7.17 17.49 -3.22
N ALA A 257 -6.83 16.90 -2.08
CA ALA A 257 -7.27 17.33 -0.76
C ALA A 257 -6.07 17.74 0.09
N ASP A 258 -6.28 18.78 0.92
CA ASP A 258 -5.25 19.27 1.83
C ASP A 258 -4.95 18.28 2.96
N LEU A 259 -3.69 18.28 3.38
CA LEU A 259 -3.21 17.54 4.54
C LEU A 259 -3.12 18.48 5.75
N LYS A 260 -3.43 17.95 6.93
CA LYS A 260 -3.13 18.62 8.21
C LYS A 260 -1.69 18.29 8.61
N PHE A 261 -1.11 19.11 9.51
CA PHE A 261 0.22 18.88 10.07
C PHE A 261 1.34 18.86 9.02
N THR A 262 1.22 19.71 8.00
CA THR A 262 2.19 19.78 6.89
C THR A 262 3.56 20.27 7.35
N GLU A 263 3.65 20.94 8.50
CA GLU A 263 4.91 21.26 9.16
C GLU A 263 5.72 20.03 9.62
N GLN A 264 5.08 18.85 9.71
CA GLN A 264 5.73 17.61 10.12
C GLN A 264 6.25 16.76 8.95
N VAL A 265 5.98 17.14 7.69
CA VAL A 265 6.27 16.29 6.51
C VAL A 265 7.72 15.82 6.45
N GLN A 266 8.68 16.72 6.69
CA GLN A 266 10.11 16.39 6.66
C GLN A 266 10.48 15.47 7.83
N ARG A 267 9.94 15.72 9.03
CA ARG A 267 10.21 14.92 10.22
C ARG A 267 9.73 13.48 10.08
N VAL A 268 8.58 13.26 9.44
CA VAL A 268 8.07 11.92 9.14
C VAL A 268 8.99 11.22 8.13
N LEU A 269 9.39 11.91 7.07
CA LEU A 269 10.30 11.36 6.06
C LEU A 269 11.67 11.00 6.63
N ASP A 270 12.26 11.89 7.43
CA ASP A 270 13.55 11.65 8.08
C ASP A 270 13.48 10.43 8.99
N ARG A 271 12.39 10.28 9.75
CA ARG A 271 12.23 9.14 10.65
C ARG A 271 12.11 7.80 9.92
N ILE A 272 11.27 7.72 8.88
CA ILE A 272 11.13 6.46 8.12
C ILE A 272 12.38 6.15 7.29
N SER A 273 13.13 7.17 6.85
CA SER A 273 14.42 7.02 6.18
C SER A 273 15.50 6.49 7.13
N ASP A 274 15.52 6.98 8.37
CA ASP A 274 16.40 6.48 9.45
C ASP A 274 16.09 5.01 9.76
N ILE A 275 14.81 4.66 9.91
CA ILE A 275 14.37 3.26 10.13
C ILE A 275 14.83 2.37 8.96
N TYR A 276 14.63 2.81 7.72
CA TYR A 276 15.07 2.05 6.55
C TYR A 276 16.58 1.82 6.55
N SER A 277 17.36 2.88 6.79
CA SER A 277 18.82 2.80 6.75
C SER A 277 19.37 1.93 7.88
N ARG A 278 18.97 2.21 9.13
CA ARG A 278 19.57 1.57 10.31
C ARG A 278 18.99 0.20 10.65
N GLU A 279 17.69 -0.01 10.42
CA GLU A 279 17.03 -1.25 10.84
C GLU A 279 16.80 -2.20 9.66
N PHE A 280 16.47 -1.68 8.47
CA PHE A 280 16.20 -2.52 7.32
C PHE A 280 17.46 -2.86 6.50
N LEU A 281 18.38 -1.92 6.26
CA LEU A 281 19.63 -2.21 5.56
C LEU A 281 20.66 -2.83 6.51
N ASP A 282 21.05 -2.12 7.57
CA ASP A 282 22.16 -2.53 8.45
C ASP A 282 21.79 -3.73 9.34
N GLY A 283 20.53 -3.83 9.78
CA GLY A 283 20.02 -4.96 10.57
C GLY A 283 20.02 -6.31 9.84
N GLY A 284 20.36 -6.35 8.56
CA GLY A 284 20.53 -7.58 7.77
C GLY A 284 21.91 -8.24 7.89
N VAL A 285 22.91 -7.55 8.45
CA VAL A 285 24.32 -7.99 8.47
C VAL A 285 24.63 -8.89 9.68
N LEU A 286 23.81 -8.86 10.73
CA LEU A 286 24.12 -9.53 12.01
C LEU A 286 23.76 -11.03 12.09
N HIS A 287 23.21 -11.63 11.03
CA HIS A 287 22.84 -13.06 11.01
C HIS A 287 23.27 -13.79 9.71
N GLY A 288 24.41 -13.40 9.14
CA GLY A 288 25.09 -14.13 8.06
C GLY A 288 25.98 -15.25 8.59
#